data_AF-A0A7C1VTF2-F1
#
_entry.id   AF-A0A7C1VTF2-F1
#
_cell.length_a   1.000
_cell.length_b   1.000
_cell.length_c   1.000
_cell.angle_alpha   90.00
_cell.angle_beta   90.00
_cell.angle_gamma   90.00
#
_symmetry.space_group_name_H-M   'P 1'
#
loop_
_entity.id
_entity.type
_entity.pdbx_description
1 polymer ?
#
loop_
_entity_poly.entity_id
_entity_poly.type
_entity_poly.pdbx_seq_one_letter_code
_entity_poly.pdbx_strand_id
1 'polypeptide(L)'
;MTEMSRDEVEKLINENPHLKKYLEEISKKMDLPKFYSKVPRDLKEEPYPNIIYPTKGEVFIHIYRLKGMDEKIYHAVEPTLTEEEKKKRDKILEMMYERACFKTDIKTQDELREAIKELMDKLTVVDKTGGVSDEGKKGFFSRFGGEKVRVTP
;
A
#
# COMPACT_ATOMS: atom_id res chain seq x y z
N MET A 1 -11.98 -7.26 -22.73
CA MET A 1 -11.93 -7.47 -21.27
C MET A 1 -11.62 -8.93 -21.10
N THR A 2 -10.46 -9.25 -20.55
CA THR A 2 -9.84 -10.55 -20.83
C THR A 2 -9.30 -11.12 -19.52
N GLU A 3 -9.61 -12.40 -19.31
CA GLU A 3 -8.90 -13.23 -18.33
C GLU A 3 -7.40 -13.14 -18.66
N MET A 4 -6.59 -12.88 -17.65
CA MET A 4 -5.16 -12.71 -17.84
C MET A 4 -4.52 -14.05 -18.20
N SER A 5 -3.47 -13.98 -19.03
CA SER A 5 -2.63 -15.14 -19.30
C SER A 5 -1.87 -15.56 -18.04
N ARG A 6 -1.44 -16.82 -18.01
CA ARG A 6 -0.65 -17.36 -16.89
C ARG A 6 0.61 -16.53 -16.62
N ASP A 7 1.33 -16.12 -17.67
CA ASP A 7 2.57 -15.36 -17.55
C ASP A 7 2.33 -13.97 -16.94
N GLU A 8 1.23 -13.31 -17.30
CA GLU A 8 0.82 -12.03 -16.69
C GLU A 8 0.49 -12.19 -15.20
N VAL A 9 -0.21 -13.26 -14.83
CA VAL A 9 -0.55 -13.56 -13.44
C VAL A 9 0.70 -13.88 -12.62
N GLU A 10 1.60 -14.72 -13.14
CA GLU A 10 2.85 -15.06 -12.46
C GLU A 10 3.72 -13.80 -12.26
N LYS A 11 3.79 -12.92 -13.25
CA LYS A 11 4.48 -11.62 -13.12
C LYS A 11 3.86 -10.77 -12.00
N LEU A 12 2.54 -10.62 -11.97
CA LEU A 12 1.85 -9.85 -10.92
C LEU A 12 2.13 -10.41 -9.53
N ILE A 13 2.07 -11.73 -9.36
CA ILE A 13 2.34 -12.39 -8.07
C ILE A 13 3.79 -12.15 -7.62
N ASN A 14 4.74 -12.21 -8.55
CA ASN A 14 6.16 -12.00 -8.25
C ASN A 14 6.48 -10.54 -7.89
N GLU A 15 5.83 -9.58 -8.54
CA GLU A 15 6.02 -8.15 -8.28
C GLU A 15 5.30 -7.69 -6.99
N ASN A 16 4.33 -8.46 -6.49
CA ASN A 16 3.47 -8.05 -5.38
C ASN A 16 3.47 -9.09 -4.23
N PRO A 17 4.41 -8.99 -3.26
CA PRO A 17 4.51 -9.96 -2.16
C PRO A 17 3.24 -10.11 -1.31
N HIS A 18 2.50 -9.02 -1.13
CA HIS A 18 1.24 -9.01 -0.40
C HIS A 18 0.15 -9.82 -1.12
N LEU A 19 0.09 -9.75 -2.45
CA LEU A 19 -0.82 -10.57 -3.26
C LEU A 19 -0.46 -12.05 -3.16
N LYS A 20 0.83 -12.38 -3.26
CA LYS A 20 1.29 -13.77 -3.09
C LYS A 20 0.86 -14.35 -1.75
N LYS A 21 1.16 -13.64 -0.65
CA LYS A 21 0.76 -14.05 0.71
C LYS A 21 -0.76 -14.21 0.83
N TYR A 22 -1.52 -13.30 0.23
CA TYR A 22 -2.98 -13.39 0.22
C TYR A 22 -3.49 -14.66 -0.48
N LEU A 23 -2.91 -15.00 -1.65
CA LEU A 23 -3.28 -16.20 -2.41
C LEU A 23 -2.93 -17.49 -1.66
N GLU A 24 -1.80 -17.52 -0.97
CA GLU A 24 -1.41 -18.65 -0.11
C GLU A 24 -2.44 -18.88 1.01
N GLU A 25 -2.98 -17.82 1.63
CA GLU A 25 -4.01 -17.95 2.66
C GLU A 25 -5.40 -18.28 2.08
N ILE A 26 -5.76 -17.72 0.93
CA ILE A 26 -7.09 -17.93 0.34
C ILE A 26 -7.24 -19.35 -0.22
N SER A 27 -6.16 -19.92 -0.77
CA SER A 27 -6.13 -21.28 -1.32
C SER A 27 -6.42 -22.38 -0.29
N LYS A 28 -6.25 -22.07 1.01
CA LYS A 28 -6.63 -22.97 2.11
C LYS A 28 -8.15 -23.04 2.33
N LYS A 29 -8.89 -22.04 1.83
CA LYS A 29 -10.34 -21.85 2.08
C LYS A 29 -11.18 -22.09 0.84
N MET A 30 -10.63 -21.86 -0.34
CA MET A 30 -11.32 -21.98 -1.63
C MET A 30 -10.33 -22.19 -2.77
N ASP A 31 -10.85 -22.53 -3.95
CA ASP A 31 -10.05 -22.59 -5.18
C ASP A 31 -9.41 -21.24 -5.50
N LEU A 32 -8.29 -21.26 -6.24
CA LEU A 32 -7.60 -20.05 -6.64
C LEU A 32 -8.50 -19.17 -7.54
N PRO A 33 -8.54 -17.84 -7.29
CA PRO A 33 -9.35 -16.93 -8.07
C PRO A 33 -8.84 -16.77 -9.50
N LYS A 34 -9.78 -16.55 -10.43
CA LYS A 34 -9.43 -16.18 -11.81
C LYS A 34 -9.03 -14.72 -11.90
N PHE A 35 -7.95 -14.45 -12.62
CA PHE A 35 -7.40 -13.10 -12.77
C PHE A 35 -7.96 -12.42 -14.02
N TYR A 36 -8.45 -11.20 -13.87
CA TYR A 36 -8.94 -10.37 -14.97
C TYR A 36 -8.25 -9.02 -14.98
N SER A 37 -7.96 -8.50 -16.17
CA SER A 37 -7.38 -7.15 -16.34
C SER A 37 -8.28 -6.02 -15.83
N LYS A 38 -9.61 -6.22 -15.81
CA LYS A 38 -10.65 -5.31 -15.30
C LYS A 38 -11.87 -6.11 -14.86
N VAL A 39 -12.72 -5.57 -13.97
CA VAL A 39 -14.02 -6.18 -13.57
C VAL A 39 -14.84 -6.55 -14.80
N PRO A 40 -15.12 -7.83 -15.06
CA PRO A 40 -16.03 -8.24 -16.12
C PRO A 40 -17.46 -7.81 -15.78
N ARG A 41 -18.14 -7.12 -16.70
CA ARG A 41 -19.54 -6.71 -16.51
C ARG A 41 -20.45 -7.94 -16.33
N ASP A 42 -20.14 -9.01 -17.05
CA ASP A 42 -20.91 -10.24 -17.07
C ASP A 42 -20.80 -11.02 -15.73
N LEU A 43 -19.72 -10.82 -14.98
CA LEU A 43 -19.54 -11.42 -13.65
C LEU A 43 -20.35 -10.71 -12.55
N LYS A 44 -21.03 -9.60 -12.89
CA LYS A 44 -22.00 -9.00 -11.98
C LYS A 44 -23.15 -9.96 -11.67
N GLU A 45 -23.51 -10.81 -12.63
CA GLU A 45 -24.61 -11.78 -12.50
C GLU A 45 -24.15 -13.15 -11.99
N GLU A 46 -22.86 -13.46 -12.01
CA GLU A 46 -22.30 -14.72 -11.48
C GLU A 46 -22.67 -14.87 -9.99
N PRO A 47 -23.46 -15.89 -9.60
CA PRO A 47 -23.89 -16.05 -8.21
C PRO A 47 -22.74 -16.33 -7.24
N TYR A 48 -21.70 -17.05 -7.67
CA TYR A 48 -20.54 -17.42 -6.84
C TYR A 48 -19.23 -16.99 -7.50
N PRO A 49 -18.96 -15.66 -7.56
CA PRO A 49 -17.72 -15.20 -8.15
C PRO A 49 -16.53 -15.69 -7.33
N ASN A 50 -15.39 -15.84 -8.00
CA ASN A 50 -14.09 -16.07 -7.38
C ASN A 50 -13.02 -15.46 -8.30
N ILE A 51 -12.89 -14.13 -8.24
CA ILE A 51 -12.10 -13.37 -9.22
C ILE A 51 -11.24 -12.27 -8.59
N ILE A 52 -10.05 -12.08 -9.11
CA ILE A 52 -9.16 -10.97 -8.75
C ILE A 52 -8.92 -10.08 -9.97
N TYR A 53 -8.90 -8.77 -9.76
CA TYR A 53 -8.42 -7.82 -10.75
C TYR A 53 -7.59 -6.69 -10.10
N PRO A 54 -6.55 -6.18 -10.78
CA PRO A 54 -5.75 -5.06 -10.31
C PRO A 54 -6.53 -3.75 -10.47
N THR A 55 -6.22 -2.80 -9.60
CA THR A 55 -6.74 -1.42 -9.68
C THR A 55 -5.62 -0.45 -10.09
N LYS A 56 -5.57 0.75 -9.49
CA LYS A 56 -4.45 1.69 -9.67
C LYS A 56 -3.43 1.43 -8.57
N GLY A 57 -2.15 1.37 -8.93
CA GLY A 57 -1.07 1.08 -7.99
C GLY A 57 -1.02 -0.41 -7.60
N GLU A 58 -0.60 -0.69 -6.37
CA GLU A 58 -0.37 -2.04 -5.83
C GLU A 58 -1.60 -2.60 -5.09
N VAL A 59 -2.80 -2.29 -5.56
CA VAL A 59 -4.04 -2.72 -4.91
C VAL A 59 -4.86 -3.59 -5.86
N PHE A 60 -5.28 -4.76 -5.38
CA PHE A 60 -6.13 -5.69 -6.09
C PHE A 60 -7.48 -5.84 -5.38
N ILE A 61 -8.54 -6.12 -6.13
CA ILE A 61 -9.85 -6.45 -5.54
C ILE A 61 -10.16 -7.91 -5.81
N HIS A 62 -10.37 -8.66 -4.73
CA HIS A 62 -10.91 -10.01 -4.77
C HIS A 62 -12.43 -9.95 -4.56
N ILE A 63 -13.18 -10.34 -5.58
CA ILE A 63 -14.63 -10.51 -5.48
C ILE A 63 -14.92 -11.99 -5.33
N TYR A 64 -15.51 -12.38 -4.20
CA TYR A 64 -15.90 -13.76 -3.99
C TYR A 64 -17.19 -13.94 -3.20
N ARG A 65 -17.82 -15.11 -3.37
CA ARG A 65 -18.92 -15.56 -2.51
C ARG A 65 -18.83 -17.06 -2.29
N LEU A 66 -18.90 -17.49 -1.04
CA LEU A 66 -18.95 -18.90 -0.67
C LEU A 66 -20.39 -19.39 -0.47
N LYS A 67 -20.60 -20.71 -0.53
CA LYS A 67 -21.87 -21.33 -0.14
C LYS A 67 -22.13 -21.01 1.33
N GLY A 68 -23.32 -20.47 1.63
CA GLY A 68 -23.70 -20.02 2.96
C GLY A 68 -23.42 -18.55 3.26
N MET A 69 -22.83 -17.80 2.31
CA MET A 69 -22.78 -16.34 2.40
C MET A 69 -24.00 -15.72 1.73
N ASP A 70 -24.59 -14.71 2.38
CA ASP A 70 -25.75 -13.98 1.84
C ASP A 70 -25.35 -13.00 0.72
N GLU A 71 -24.13 -12.48 0.77
CA GLU A 71 -23.67 -11.41 -0.12
C GLU A 71 -22.30 -11.71 -0.75
N LYS A 72 -21.98 -10.99 -1.83
CA LYS A 72 -20.66 -11.00 -2.47
C LYS A 72 -19.71 -10.13 -1.65
N ILE A 73 -18.54 -10.65 -1.34
CA ILE A 73 -17.48 -9.92 -0.64
C ILE A 73 -16.56 -9.24 -1.65
N TYR A 74 -16.28 -7.96 -1.42
CA TYR A 74 -15.29 -7.17 -2.15
C TYR A 74 -14.13 -6.89 -1.20
N HIS A 75 -13.05 -7.64 -1.36
CA HIS A 75 -11.90 -7.55 -0.47
C HIS A 75 -10.72 -6.86 -1.18
N ALA A 76 -10.22 -5.77 -0.61
CA ALA A 76 -9.01 -5.12 -1.08
C ALA A 76 -7.78 -5.90 -0.59
N VAL A 77 -6.95 -6.34 -1.53
CA VAL A 77 -5.66 -6.98 -1.29
C VAL A 77 -4.60 -5.92 -1.53
N GLU A 78 -4.00 -5.44 -0.46
CA GLU A 78 -3.05 -4.33 -0.45
C GLU A 78 -1.87 -4.63 0.50
N PRO A 79 -0.71 -3.96 0.34
CA PRO A 79 0.37 -4.01 1.31
C PRO A 79 -0.12 -3.60 2.70
N THR A 80 0.32 -4.33 3.72
CA THR A 80 0.02 -4.02 5.12
C THR A 80 1.31 -3.70 5.86
N LEU A 81 1.26 -2.68 6.70
CA LEU A 81 2.40 -2.32 7.55
C LEU A 81 2.52 -3.33 8.70
N THR A 82 3.74 -3.78 8.94
CA THR A 82 4.15 -4.49 10.16
C THR A 82 4.03 -3.59 11.38
N GLU A 83 4.05 -4.17 12.58
CA GLU A 83 3.99 -3.39 13.83
C GLU A 83 5.16 -2.41 13.97
N GLU A 84 6.34 -2.74 13.45
CA GLU A 84 7.49 -1.82 13.43
C GLU A 84 7.29 -0.67 12.46
N GLU A 85 6.78 -0.94 11.25
CA GLU A 85 6.46 0.10 10.27
C GLU A 85 5.31 1.00 10.74
N LYS A 86 4.33 0.45 11.47
CA LYS A 86 3.28 1.24 12.13
C LYS A 86 3.87 2.23 13.12
N LYS A 87 4.80 1.80 13.98
CA LYS A 87 5.50 2.71 14.91
C LYS A 87 6.26 3.80 14.18
N LYS A 88 6.94 3.46 13.07
CA LYS A 88 7.64 4.44 12.23
C LYS A 88 6.67 5.46 11.61
N ARG A 89 5.54 5.00 11.06
CA ARG A 89 4.48 5.86 10.54
C ARG A 89 3.95 6.80 11.62
N ASP A 90 3.66 6.29 12.81
CA ASP A 90 3.10 7.10 13.90
C ASP A 90 4.08 8.18 14.34
N LYS A 91 5.39 7.86 14.43
CA LYS A 91 6.46 8.84 14.66
C LYS A 91 6.51 9.90 13.55
N ILE A 92 6.41 9.51 12.28
CA ILE A 92 6.38 10.46 11.15
C ILE A 92 5.17 11.40 11.25
N LEU A 93 3.99 10.87 11.56
CA LEU A 93 2.76 11.66 11.70
C LEU A 93 2.86 12.68 12.84
N GLU A 94 3.42 12.30 13.98
CA GLU A 94 3.69 13.20 15.10
C GLU A 94 4.64 14.33 14.68
N MET A 95 5.75 13.99 14.04
CA MET A 95 6.72 14.96 13.53
C MET A 95 6.16 15.90 12.46
N MET A 96 5.24 15.40 11.62
CA MET A 96 4.51 16.22 10.65
C MET A 96 3.56 17.19 11.35
N TYR A 97 2.83 16.73 12.37
CA TYR A 97 1.91 17.56 13.13
C TYR A 97 2.62 18.73 13.80
N GLU A 98 3.76 18.47 14.47
CA GLU A 98 4.60 19.52 15.07
C GLU A 98 5.06 20.56 14.04
N ARG A 99 5.36 20.11 12.81
CA ARG A 99 5.89 20.98 11.75
C ARG A 99 4.81 21.68 10.95
N ALA A 100 3.58 21.18 10.96
CA ALA A 100 2.45 21.76 10.26
C ALA A 100 2.18 23.20 10.72
N CYS A 101 2.43 23.51 12.00
CA CYS A 101 2.32 24.85 12.55
C CYS A 101 3.18 25.90 11.83
N PHE A 102 4.26 25.50 11.15
CA PHE A 102 5.13 26.41 10.40
C PHE A 102 4.70 26.61 8.94
N LYS A 103 3.65 25.91 8.47
CA LYS A 103 3.10 26.02 7.10
C LYS A 103 1.82 26.87 7.14
N THR A 104 1.99 28.19 7.25
CA THR A 104 0.88 29.12 7.53
C THR A 104 0.19 29.71 6.30
N ASP A 105 0.67 29.47 5.08
CA ASP A 105 0.17 30.12 3.85
C ASP A 105 -0.39 29.14 2.81
N ILE A 106 -1.02 28.05 3.26
CA ILE A 106 -1.67 27.06 2.37
C ILE A 106 -3.10 27.53 2.08
N LYS A 107 -3.40 27.79 0.81
CA LYS A 107 -4.70 28.33 0.34
C LYS A 107 -5.44 27.38 -0.58
N THR A 108 -4.74 26.42 -1.19
CA THR A 108 -5.30 25.45 -2.14
C THR A 108 -5.00 24.00 -1.77
N GLN A 109 -5.78 23.08 -2.37
CA GLN A 109 -5.54 21.64 -2.22
C GLN A 109 -4.19 21.20 -2.79
N ASP A 110 -3.71 21.84 -3.86
CA ASP A 110 -2.43 21.49 -4.46
C ASP A 110 -1.27 21.98 -3.59
N GLU A 111 -1.36 23.18 -3.03
CA GLU A 111 -0.39 23.67 -2.05
C GLU A 111 -0.33 22.79 -0.79
N LEU A 112 -1.47 22.26 -0.34
CA LEU A 112 -1.52 21.31 0.76
C LEU A 112 -0.77 20.00 0.42
N ARG A 113 -0.99 19.46 -0.78
CA ARG A 113 -0.31 18.25 -1.25
C ARG A 113 1.20 18.44 -1.33
N GLU A 114 1.65 19.57 -1.86
CA GLU A 114 3.07 19.89 -1.95
C GLU A 114 3.70 20.11 -0.57
N ALA A 115 3.00 20.78 0.36
CA ALA A 115 3.47 20.92 1.73
C ALA A 115 3.62 19.57 2.45
N ILE A 116 2.67 18.64 2.25
CA ILE A 116 2.74 17.28 2.81
C ILE A 116 3.94 16.52 2.23
N LYS A 117 4.13 16.54 0.90
CA LYS A 117 5.27 15.89 0.24
C LYS A 117 6.60 16.43 0.75
N GLU A 118 6.73 17.75 0.83
CA GLU A 118 7.96 18.39 1.33
C GLU A 118 8.27 17.99 2.78
N LEU A 119 7.24 17.88 3.64
CA LEU A 119 7.42 17.38 5.00
C LEU A 119 7.85 15.92 5.00
N MET A 120 7.23 15.06 4.19
CA MET A 120 7.60 13.65 4.07
C MET A 120 9.07 13.48 3.64
N ASP A 121 9.52 14.21 2.62
CA ASP A 121 10.91 14.17 2.12
C ASP A 121 11.93 14.66 3.15
N LYS A 122 11.54 15.66 3.96
CA LYS A 122 12.39 16.19 5.03
C LYS A 122 12.49 15.21 6.20
N LEU A 123 11.41 14.52 6.52
CA LEU A 123 11.28 13.66 7.69
C LEU A 123 11.77 12.23 7.46
N THR A 124 11.82 11.78 6.20
CA THR A 124 12.15 10.38 5.88
C THR A 124 13.45 10.22 5.11
N VAL A 125 14.02 9.01 5.18
CA VAL A 125 15.11 8.54 4.31
C VAL A 125 14.75 7.14 3.85
N VAL A 126 14.75 6.92 2.54
CA VAL A 126 14.51 5.59 1.95
C VAL A 126 15.80 4.77 2.03
N ASP A 127 15.73 3.64 2.73
CA ASP A 127 16.85 2.72 2.89
C ASP A 127 16.44 1.33 2.37
N LYS A 128 17.15 0.84 1.35
CA LYS A 128 16.90 -0.46 0.71
C LYS A 128 17.04 -1.65 1.66
N THR A 129 17.63 -1.44 2.84
CA THR A 129 17.88 -2.49 3.84
C THR A 129 17.02 -2.39 5.10
N GLY A 130 16.14 -1.38 5.23
CA GLY A 130 15.20 -1.27 6.36
C GLY A 130 15.85 -1.18 7.76
N GLY A 131 17.16 -0.94 7.84
CA GLY A 131 17.97 -1.06 9.05
C GLY A 131 17.60 -0.08 10.16
N VAL A 132 17.87 -0.51 11.40
CA VAL A 132 17.74 0.27 12.64
C VAL A 132 18.67 1.50 12.59
N SER A 133 18.21 2.60 13.19
CA SER A 133 18.85 3.92 13.27
C SER A 133 20.37 3.88 13.44
N ASP A 134 21.08 4.56 12.53
CA ASP A 134 22.50 4.88 12.68
C ASP A 134 22.61 6.26 13.34
N GLU A 135 23.18 6.30 14.54
CA GLU A 135 23.52 7.54 15.23
C GLU A 135 24.66 8.25 14.52
N GLY A 136 24.31 9.23 13.68
CA GLY A 136 25.09 10.45 13.51
C GLY A 136 26.25 10.46 12.52
N LYS A 137 26.15 11.36 11.53
CA LYS A 137 27.29 12.18 11.09
C LYS A 137 26.88 13.66 11.10
N LYS A 138 27.41 14.39 12.09
CA LYS A 138 27.29 15.84 12.24
C LYS A 138 28.04 16.54 11.11
N GLY A 139 27.31 17.15 10.17
CA GLY A 139 27.85 18.01 9.12
C GLY A 139 26.91 19.19 8.84
N PHE A 140 27.34 20.40 9.21
CA PHE A 140 26.89 21.75 8.80
C PHE A 140 25.40 22.15 8.62
N PHE A 141 24.41 21.28 8.90
CA PHE A 141 22.95 21.62 8.88
C PHE A 141 22.35 21.87 10.28
N SER A 142 23.15 22.33 11.25
CA SER A 142 22.83 22.25 12.68
C SER A 142 21.70 23.15 13.22
N ARG A 143 20.90 23.83 12.38
CA ARG A 143 19.79 24.67 12.84
C ARG A 143 18.39 24.15 12.51
N PHE A 144 18.28 23.12 11.67
CA PHE A 144 16.99 22.47 11.29
C PHE A 144 17.07 20.94 11.19
N GLY A 145 18.23 20.33 11.44
CA GLY A 145 18.46 18.89 11.29
C GLY A 145 17.86 18.07 12.42
N GLY A 146 16.55 17.86 12.40
CA GLY A 146 15.88 16.87 13.22
C GLY A 146 16.20 15.44 12.78
N GLU A 147 16.05 14.50 13.71
CA GLU A 147 16.15 13.05 13.48
C GLU A 147 15.26 12.63 12.30
N LYS A 148 15.80 11.93 11.30
CA LYS A 148 15.01 11.41 10.16
C LYS A 148 14.62 9.96 10.41
N VAL A 149 13.41 9.58 9.98
CA VAL A 149 12.90 8.22 10.09
C VAL A 149 13.29 7.42 8.84
N ARG A 150 13.94 6.27 9.03
CA ARG A 150 14.28 5.35 7.93
C ARG A 150 13.07 4.53 7.53
N VAL A 151 12.68 4.61 6.27
CA VAL A 151 11.58 3.86 5.67
C VAL A 151 12.11 2.92 4.59
N THR A 152 11.43 1.80 4.41
CA THR A 152 11.70 0.88 3.31
C THR A 152 11.19 1.46 1.98
N PRO A 153 11.76 1.03 0.84
CA PRO A 153 11.29 1.45 -0.48
C PRO A 153 9.86 1.02 -0.77
#